data_AF-A0A1H4YW73-F1
#
_entry.id   AF-A0A1H4YW73-F1
#
_cell.length_a   1.000
_cell.length_b   1.000
_cell.length_c   1.000
_cell.angle_alpha   90.00
_cell.angle_beta   90.00
_cell.angle_gamma   90.00
#
_symmetry.space_group_name_H-M   'P 1'
#
loop_
_entity.id
_entity.type
_entity.pdbx_description
1 polymer ?
#
loop_
_entity_poly.entity_id
_entity_poly.type
_entity_poly.pdbx_seq_one_letter_code
_entity_poly.pdbx_strand_id
1 'polypeptide(L)'
;MIEFKMDYWIKEINNRVPKRYFQRNVPEYRFVTYINHSIVLFMGNNYDSTYMFVKRSYEFLEESKIIEKDTEYYEFIKNYLKELYDYLIDNDLVKKDLTTRFHIKN
;
A
#
# COMPACT_ATOMS: atom_id res chain seq x y z
N MET A 1 2.85 21.55 -5.92
CA MET A 1 2.44 20.46 -5.02
C MET A 1 1.52 19.56 -5.81
N ILE A 2 1.95 18.34 -6.11
CA ILE A 2 1.08 17.35 -6.78
C ILE A 2 0.08 16.88 -5.73
N GLU A 3 -1.21 16.90 -6.04
CA GLU A 3 -2.25 16.43 -5.11
C GLU A 3 -2.37 14.90 -5.20
N PHE A 4 -2.18 14.20 -4.07
CA PHE A 4 -2.46 12.76 -4.01
C PHE A 4 -3.97 12.55 -3.88
N LYS A 5 -4.58 11.97 -4.92
CA LYS A 5 -6.03 11.79 -5.00
C LYS A 5 -6.51 10.60 -4.16
N MET A 6 -6.42 10.70 -2.83
CA MET A 6 -6.76 9.60 -1.92
C MET A 6 -8.21 9.11 -2.11
N ASP A 7 -9.17 10.02 -2.32
CA ASP A 7 -10.58 9.66 -2.51
C ASP A 7 -10.81 8.77 -3.75
N TYR A 8 -10.05 9.01 -4.83
CA TYR A 8 -10.07 8.15 -6.02
C TYR A 8 -9.57 6.75 -5.67
N TRP A 9 -8.44 6.65 -4.97
CA TRP A 9 -7.85 5.37 -4.58
C TRP A 9 -8.77 4.58 -3.65
N ILE A 10 -9.36 5.22 -2.64
CA ILE A 10 -10.34 4.58 -1.75
C ILE A 10 -11.51 4.00 -2.54
N LYS A 11 -12.09 4.78 -3.47
CA LYS A 11 -13.21 4.33 -4.30
C LYS A 11 -12.84 3.11 -5.14
N GLU A 12 -11.72 3.18 -5.85
CA GLU A 12 -11.33 2.12 -6.78
C GLU A 12 -10.86 0.84 -6.06
N ILE A 13 -10.13 0.96 -4.95
CA ILE A 13 -9.74 -0.20 -4.12
C ILE A 13 -10.99 -0.93 -3.62
N ASN A 14 -11.98 -0.20 -3.11
CA ASN A 14 -13.23 -0.79 -2.63
C ASN A 14 -14.03 -1.52 -3.72
N ASN A 15 -13.97 -1.04 -4.96
CA ASN A 15 -14.66 -1.66 -6.08
C ASN A 15 -13.96 -2.94 -6.59
N ARG A 16 -12.64 -3.03 -6.44
CA ARG A 16 -11.82 -4.08 -7.06
C ARG A 16 -11.42 -5.19 -6.10
N VAL A 17 -11.36 -4.92 -4.79
CA VAL A 17 -10.91 -5.89 -3.79
C VAL A 17 -11.79 -7.15 -3.78
N PRO A 18 -11.22 -8.35 -4.01
CA PRO A 18 -11.98 -9.59 -3.92
C PRO A 18 -12.58 -9.78 -2.52
N LYS A 19 -13.89 -10.06 -2.45
CA LYS A 19 -14.59 -10.25 -1.16
C LYS A 19 -13.96 -11.31 -0.27
N ARG A 20 -13.33 -12.34 -0.86
CA ARG A 20 -12.62 -13.40 -0.12
C ARG A 20 -11.45 -12.86 0.71
N TYR A 21 -10.84 -11.74 0.31
CA TYR A 21 -9.71 -11.15 1.03
C TYR A 21 -10.10 -10.53 2.37
N PHE A 22 -11.39 -10.33 2.65
CA PHE A 22 -11.85 -9.91 3.98
C PHE A 22 -11.96 -11.07 4.98
N GLN A 23 -11.71 -12.31 4.57
CA GLN A 23 -11.77 -13.48 5.44
C GLN A 23 -10.42 -13.71 6.14
N ARG A 24 -10.42 -13.79 7.47
CA ARG A 24 -9.18 -13.87 8.28
C ARG A 24 -8.32 -15.11 8.01
N ASN A 25 -8.89 -16.15 7.41
CA ASN A 25 -8.24 -17.42 7.13
C ASN A 25 -7.56 -17.48 5.76
N VAL A 26 -7.52 -16.38 4.99
CA VAL A 26 -6.75 -16.29 3.73
C VAL A 26 -5.52 -15.39 3.90
N PRO A 27 -4.38 -15.70 3.24
CA PRO A 27 -3.17 -14.87 3.32
C PRO A 27 -3.40 -13.40 2.98
N GLU A 28 -4.26 -13.13 2.00
CA GLU A 28 -4.55 -11.81 1.46
C GLU A 28 -5.28 -10.89 2.45
N TYR A 29 -5.86 -11.44 3.52
CA TYR A 29 -6.42 -10.62 4.60
C TYR A 29 -5.39 -9.69 5.22
N ARG A 30 -4.16 -10.20 5.39
CA ARG A 30 -3.05 -9.40 5.91
C ARG A 30 -2.67 -8.29 4.94
N PHE A 31 -2.69 -8.59 3.65
CA PHE A 31 -2.40 -7.62 2.60
C PHE A 31 -3.41 -6.49 2.54
N VAL A 32 -4.71 -6.82 2.48
CA VAL A 32 -5.78 -5.82 2.51
C VAL A 32 -5.72 -4.98 3.79
N THR A 33 -5.34 -5.59 4.92
CA THR A 33 -5.12 -4.85 6.17
C THR A 33 -3.98 -3.83 6.05
N TYR A 34 -2.88 -4.17 5.37
CA TYR A 34 -1.80 -3.22 5.13
C TYR A 34 -2.23 -2.04 4.25
N ILE A 35 -3.00 -2.31 3.19
CA ILE A 35 -3.57 -1.27 2.31
C ILE A 35 -4.52 -0.36 3.09
N ASN A 36 -5.40 -0.91 3.92
CA ASN A 36 -6.32 -0.11 4.73
C ASN A 36 -5.57 0.76 5.74
N HIS A 37 -4.49 0.24 6.34
CA HIS A 37 -3.66 1.03 7.25
C HIS A 37 -2.92 2.15 6.52
N SER A 38 -2.37 1.93 5.33
CA SER A 38 -1.71 3.01 4.58
C SER A 38 -2.69 4.15 4.26
N ILE A 39 -3.94 3.83 3.92
CA ILE A 39 -5.00 4.83 3.69
C ILE A 39 -5.29 5.64 4.97
N VAL A 40 -5.65 4.96 6.06
CA VAL A 40 -6.11 5.62 7.29
C VAL A 40 -4.99 6.45 7.92
N LEU A 41 -3.75 5.93 7.92
CA LEU A 41 -2.59 6.65 8.45
C LEU A 41 -2.24 7.86 7.61
N PHE A 42 -2.35 7.77 6.28
CA PHE A 42 -2.14 8.90 5.39
C PHE A 42 -3.17 10.00 5.65
N MET A 43 -4.45 9.65 5.75
CA MET A 43 -5.52 10.62 6.08
C MET A 43 -5.32 11.27 7.45
N GLY A 44 -4.66 10.57 8.38
CA GLY A 44 -4.27 11.10 9.69
C GLY A 44 -2.92 11.82 9.71
N ASN A 45 -2.29 12.07 8.56
CA ASN A 45 -0.95 12.68 8.41
C ASN A 45 0.17 11.91 9.15
N ASN A 46 -0.01 10.62 9.43
CA ASN A 46 1.00 9.77 10.07
C ASN A 46 1.89 9.11 9.00
N TYR A 47 2.66 9.95 8.29
CA TYR A 47 3.39 9.58 7.08
C TYR A 47 4.48 8.54 7.29
N ASP A 48 5.22 8.59 8.40
CA ASP A 48 6.22 7.57 8.76
C ASP A 48 5.55 6.18 8.87
N SER A 49 4.39 6.10 9.51
CA SER A 49 3.65 4.84 9.63
C SER A 49 3.04 4.42 8.30
N THR A 50 2.51 5.37 7.51
CA THR A 50 2.04 5.11 6.14
C THR A 50 3.14 4.45 5.31
N TYR A 51 4.34 5.02 5.33
CA TYR A 51 5.52 4.48 4.64
C TYR A 51 5.81 3.02 5.05
N MET A 52 5.75 2.72 6.35
CA MET A 52 5.96 1.35 6.84
C MET A 52 4.90 0.37 6.31
N PHE A 53 3.66 0.79 6.13
CA PHE A 53 2.61 -0.04 5.54
C PHE A 53 2.71 -0.15 4.01
N VAL A 54 3.20 0.88 3.32
CA VAL A 54 3.57 0.78 1.90
C VAL A 54 4.66 -0.28 1.72
N LYS A 55 5.73 -0.22 2.51
CA LYS A 55 6.81 -1.23 2.51
C LYS A 55 6.28 -2.65 2.72
N ARG A 56 5.49 -2.87 3.77
CA ARG A 56 4.92 -4.19 4.08
C ARG A 56 4.05 -4.74 2.96
N SER A 57 3.37 -3.84 2.24
CA SER A 57 2.55 -4.21 1.09
C SER A 57 3.40 -4.66 -0.08
N TYR A 58 4.51 -3.97 -0.38
CA TYR A 58 5.49 -4.43 -1.37
C TYR A 58 6.12 -5.77 -0.99
N GLU A 59 6.55 -5.93 0.26
CA GLU A 59 7.11 -7.20 0.75
C GLU A 59 6.12 -8.36 0.57
N PHE A 60 4.84 -8.14 0.88
CA PHE A 60 3.79 -9.15 0.64
C PHE A 60 3.67 -9.51 -0.85
N LEU A 61 3.78 -8.53 -1.76
CA LEU A 61 3.71 -8.77 -3.20
C LEU A 61 4.94 -9.53 -3.74
N GLU A 62 6.09 -9.39 -3.09
CA GLU A 62 7.33 -10.12 -3.42
C GLU A 62 7.33 -11.56 -2.89
N GLU A 63 6.55 -11.87 -1.84
CA GLU A 63 6.47 -13.21 -1.27
C GLU A 63 5.97 -14.25 -2.29
N SER A 64 6.85 -15.18 -2.66
CA SER A 64 6.66 -16.18 -3.72
C SER A 64 5.65 -17.28 -3.41
N LYS A 65 5.08 -17.31 -2.19
CA LYS A 65 4.18 -18.36 -1.71
C LYS A 65 2.68 -18.05 -1.89
N ILE A 66 2.33 -16.94 -2.53
CA ILE A 66 0.91 -16.63 -2.79
C ILE A 66 0.52 -17.36 -4.08
N ILE A 67 -0.10 -18.53 -3.89
CA ILE A 67 -0.29 -19.60 -4.88
C ILE A 67 -1.16 -19.19 -6.08
N GLU A 68 -1.99 -18.15 -5.94
CA GLU A 68 -2.74 -17.54 -7.05
C GLU A 68 -2.79 -16.04 -6.83
N LYS A 69 -1.85 -15.31 -7.44
CA LYS A 69 -1.95 -13.85 -7.53
C LYS A 69 -3.15 -13.54 -8.42
N ASP A 70 -4.19 -12.93 -7.86
CA ASP A 70 -5.16 -12.21 -8.68
C ASP A 70 -4.40 -11.05 -9.32
N THR A 71 -3.94 -11.28 -10.54
CA THR A 71 -2.96 -10.43 -11.21
C THR A 71 -3.53 -9.04 -11.43
N GLU A 72 -4.83 -8.91 -11.72
CA GLU A 72 -5.43 -7.59 -11.96
C GLU A 72 -5.48 -6.74 -10.70
N TYR A 73 -5.97 -7.28 -9.58
CA TYR A 73 -6.02 -6.52 -8.33
C TYR A 73 -4.62 -6.18 -7.82
N TYR A 74 -3.66 -7.10 -7.95
CA TYR A 74 -2.30 -6.86 -7.47
C TYR A 74 -1.56 -5.81 -8.29
N GLU A 75 -1.67 -5.84 -9.62
CA GLU A 75 -1.11 -4.77 -10.47
C GLU A 75 -1.79 -3.42 -10.20
N PHE A 76 -3.10 -3.41 -9.97
CA PHE A 76 -3.81 -2.21 -9.56
C PHE A 76 -3.29 -1.64 -8.23
N ILE A 77 -3.09 -2.48 -7.22
CA ILE A 77 -2.55 -2.07 -5.91
C ILE A 77 -1.08 -1.63 -6.02
N LYS A 78 -0.26 -2.22 -6.89
CA LYS A 78 1.10 -1.72 -7.14
C LYS A 78 1.12 -0.28 -7.62
N ASN A 79 0.18 0.11 -8.48
CA ASN A 79 0.07 1.49 -8.94
C ASN A 79 -0.28 2.45 -7.79
N TYR A 80 -1.25 2.07 -6.95
CA TYR A 80 -1.59 2.81 -5.71
C TYR A 80 -0.35 2.99 -4.82
N LEU A 81 0.35 1.89 -4.53
CA LEU A 81 1.52 1.90 -3.65
C LEU A 81 2.64 2.76 -4.21
N LYS A 82 2.85 2.73 -5.54
CA LYS A 82 3.86 3.53 -6.21
C LYS A 82 3.55 5.02 -6.11
N GLU A 83 2.34 5.43 -6.46
CA GLU A 83 1.95 6.83 -6.37
C GLU A 83 2.01 7.35 -4.94
N LEU A 84 1.59 6.54 -3.96
CA LEU A 84 1.66 6.91 -2.55
C LEU A 84 3.11 7.04 -2.08
N TYR A 85 3.97 6.09 -2.47
CA TYR A 85 5.41 6.16 -2.19
C TYR A 85 6.03 7.41 -2.78
N ASP A 86 5.83 7.66 -4.08
CA ASP A 86 6.39 8.82 -4.78
C ASP A 86 5.93 10.11 -4.10
N TYR A 87 4.64 10.22 -3.77
CA TYR A 87 4.10 11.39 -3.06
C TYR A 87 4.78 11.61 -1.69
N LEU A 88 4.99 10.55 -0.92
CA LEU A 88 5.65 10.64 0.39
C LEU A 88 7.10 11.12 0.27
N ILE A 89 7.83 10.63 -0.74
CA ILE A 89 9.25 10.97 -0.95
C ILE A 89 9.41 12.35 -1.58
N ASP A 90 8.67 12.64 -2.64
CA ASP A 90 8.79 13.90 -3.40
C ASP A 90 8.39 15.14 -2.58
N ASN A 91 7.61 14.94 -1.51
CA ASN A 91 7.21 16.01 -0.60
C ASN A 91 7.96 15.97 0.76
N ASP A 92 9.03 15.17 0.87
CA ASP A 92 9.84 15.04 2.10
C ASP A 92 9.00 14.74 3.36
N LEU A 93 7.92 13.96 3.23
CA LEU A 93 6.95 13.70 4.31
C LEU A 93 7.40 12.62 5.29
N VAL A 94 8.43 11.85 4.94
CA VAL A 94 8.94 10.72 5.71
C VAL A 94 10.36 11.04 6.18
N LYS A 95 10.67 10.66 7.41
CA LYS A 95 12.03 10.88 7.93
C LYS A 95 13.08 10.12 7.12
N LYS A 96 14.21 10.80 6.86
CA LYS A 96 15.31 10.27 6.04
C LYS A 96 15.96 9.01 6.61
N ASP A 97 15.94 8.82 7.93
CA ASP A 97 16.48 7.62 8.57
C ASP A 97 15.64 6.38 8.21
N LEU A 98 14.31 6.53 8.11
CA LEU A 98 13.41 5.46 7.69
C LEU A 98 13.64 5.06 6.23
N THR A 99 13.74 6.04 5.32
CA THR A 99 13.93 5.77 3.88
C THR A 99 15.34 5.24 3.56
N THR A 100 16.33 5.58 4.37
CA THR A 100 17.68 5.01 4.25
C THR A 100 17.73 3.57 4.78
N ARG A 101 17.06 3.31 5.92
CA ARG A 101 17.05 1.99 6.55
C ARG A 101 16.26 0.96 5.74
N PHE A 102 15.22 1.42 5.05
CA PHE A 102 14.31 0.56 4.32
C PHE A 102 14.30 0.98 2.85
N HIS A 103 14.87 0.15 1.98
CA HIS A 103 14.81 0.37 0.55
C HIS A 103 13.62 -0.39 -0.03
N ILE A 104 12.59 0.33 -0.45
CA ILE A 104 11.47 -0.24 -1.19
C ILE A 104 11.92 -0.42 -2.64
N LYS A 105 11.94 -1.65 -3.13
CA LYS A 105 12.13 -1.94 -4.56
C LYS A 105 10.76 -1.83 -5.21
N ASN A 106 10.52 -0.74 -5.92
CA ASN A 106 9.28 -0.42 -6.62
C ASN A 106 9.36 -0.76 -8.11
#